data_AF-A0A1F2ZY49-F1
#
_entry.id   AF-A0A1F2ZY49-F1
#
_cell.length_a   1.000
_cell.length_b   1.000
_cell.length_c   1.000
_cell.angle_alpha   90.00
_cell.angle_beta   90.00
_cell.angle_gamma   90.00
#
_symmetry.space_group_name_H-M   'P 1'
#
loop_
_entity.id
_entity.type
_entity.pdbx_description
1 polymer ?
#
loop_
_entity_poly.entity_id
_entity_poly.type
_entity_poly.pdbx_seq_one_letter_code
_entity_poly.pdbx_strand_id
1 'polypeptide(L)'
;MAEEATTDAAVDAIQNVEQASQALKQAADSADASAQNLAAASDQATSLIDQINSLAAAVGGGPSDFVYLLAIFILAIFVGYYVVWSVTPALHTPLMSVTNAISSVVIVGALIAVGADLAASAAGGISKVAGFLAVTLASVNIFGGFLVTQRMLAMYKKKGA
;
A
#
# COMPACT_ATOMS: atom_id res chain seq x y z
N MET A 1 -49.08 43.22 -49.79
CA MET A 1 -49.26 43.07 -48.33
C MET A 1 -49.08 41.65 -47.83
N ALA A 2 -49.31 40.58 -48.61
CA ALA A 2 -49.04 39.20 -48.15
C ALA A 2 -47.55 38.75 -48.33
N GLU A 3 -46.83 39.32 -49.30
CA GLU A 3 -45.45 38.92 -49.64
C GLU A 3 -44.39 39.46 -48.65
N GLU A 4 -44.63 40.66 -48.12
CA GLU A 4 -43.78 41.36 -47.15
C GLU A 4 -43.75 40.62 -45.79
N ALA A 5 -44.90 40.10 -45.34
CA ALA A 5 -45.03 39.33 -44.10
C ALA A 5 -44.29 37.97 -44.12
N THR A 6 -44.18 37.33 -45.29
CA THR A 6 -43.40 36.08 -45.46
C THR A 6 -41.90 36.32 -45.45
N THR A 7 -41.46 37.51 -45.87
CA THR A 7 -40.04 37.87 -45.95
C THR A 7 -39.50 38.22 -44.57
N ASP A 8 -40.28 38.93 -43.75
CA ASP A 8 -39.93 39.23 -42.35
C ASP A 8 -39.84 37.97 -41.48
N ALA A 9 -40.78 37.02 -41.66
CA ALA A 9 -40.74 35.74 -40.95
C ALA A 9 -39.51 34.88 -41.31
N ALA A 10 -39.05 34.97 -42.56
CA ALA A 10 -37.82 34.29 -43.00
C ALA A 10 -36.55 34.94 -42.42
N VAL A 11 -36.54 36.28 -42.30
CA VAL A 11 -35.44 37.04 -41.69
C VAL A 11 -35.35 36.77 -40.18
N ASP A 12 -36.48 36.72 -39.48
CA ASP A 12 -36.54 36.37 -38.05
C ASP A 12 -36.06 34.93 -37.81
N ALA A 13 -36.40 33.98 -38.68
CA ALA A 13 -35.92 32.61 -38.58
C ALA A 13 -34.39 32.52 -38.73
N ILE A 14 -33.80 33.30 -39.63
CA ILE A 14 -32.34 33.36 -39.83
C ILE A 14 -31.64 33.99 -38.63
N GLN A 15 -32.18 35.08 -38.07
CA GLN A 15 -31.63 35.72 -36.87
C GLN A 15 -31.68 34.79 -35.65
N ASN A 16 -32.77 34.03 -35.48
CA ASN A 16 -32.90 33.04 -34.41
C ASN A 16 -31.89 31.89 -34.55
N VAL A 17 -31.60 31.44 -35.78
CA VAL A 17 -30.59 30.41 -36.05
C VAL A 17 -29.17 30.94 -35.81
N GLU A 18 -28.89 32.19 -36.21
CA GLU A 18 -27.60 32.85 -35.97
C GLU A 18 -27.34 33.01 -34.46
N GLN A 19 -28.34 33.47 -33.71
CA GLN A 19 -28.28 33.56 -32.24
C GLN A 19 -28.07 32.19 -31.58
N ALA A 20 -28.74 31.14 -32.07
CA ALA A 20 -28.54 29.78 -31.56
C ALA A 20 -27.10 29.27 -31.83
N SER A 21 -26.52 29.59 -32.99
CA SER A 21 -25.14 29.21 -33.33
C SER A 21 -24.09 29.96 -32.50
N GLN A 22 -24.36 31.22 -32.15
CA GLN A 22 -23.49 32.03 -31.28
C GLN A 22 -23.56 31.57 -29.82
N ALA A 23 -24.76 31.21 -29.34
CA ALA A 23 -24.93 30.62 -28.02
C ALA A 23 -24.20 29.26 -27.89
N LEU A 24 -24.22 28.44 -28.94
CA LEU A 24 -23.47 27.18 -29.00
C LEU A 24 -21.95 27.38 -28.97
N LYS A 25 -21.42 28.39 -29.68
CA LYS A 25 -20.00 28.74 -29.64
C LYS A 25 -19.57 29.22 -28.26
N GLN A 26 -20.36 30.09 -27.63
CA GLN A 26 -20.09 30.54 -26.26
C GLN A 26 -20.12 29.40 -25.24
N ALA A 27 -21.03 28.44 -25.41
CA ALA A 27 -21.07 27.24 -24.57
C ALA A 27 -19.82 26.36 -24.77
N ALA A 28 -19.36 26.17 -26.01
CA ALA A 28 -18.13 25.42 -26.32
C ALA A 28 -16.87 26.11 -25.74
N ASP A 29 -16.74 27.43 -25.91
CA ASP A 29 -15.62 28.20 -25.37
C ASP A 29 -15.58 28.14 -23.83
N SER A 30 -16.75 28.14 -23.18
CA SER A 30 -16.85 27.99 -21.71
C SER A 30 -16.51 26.58 -21.22
N ALA A 31 -16.78 25.55 -22.04
CA ALA A 31 -16.41 24.17 -21.74
C ALA A 31 -14.90 23.97 -21.83
N ASP A 32 -14.25 24.53 -22.86
CA ASP A 32 -12.79 24.49 -23.01
C ASP A 32 -12.09 25.26 -21.87
N ALA A 33 -12.64 26.41 -21.45
CA ALA A 33 -12.14 27.14 -20.29
C ALA A 33 -12.25 26.33 -18.99
N SER A 34 -13.33 25.58 -18.79
CA SER A 34 -13.50 24.73 -17.61
C SER A 34 -12.54 23.53 -17.61
N ALA A 35 -12.25 22.96 -18.78
CA ALA A 35 -11.26 21.89 -18.95
C ALA A 35 -9.83 22.38 -18.66
N GLN A 36 -9.49 23.61 -19.10
CA GLN A 36 -8.19 24.23 -18.80
C GLN A 36 -8.04 24.54 -17.30
N ASN A 37 -9.10 24.99 -16.62
CA ASN A 37 -9.08 25.22 -15.18
C ASN A 37 -8.89 23.92 -14.38
N LEU A 38 -9.46 22.81 -14.85
CA LEU A 38 -9.28 21.50 -14.22
C LEU A 38 -7.87 20.95 -14.44
N ALA A 39 -7.31 21.11 -15.65
CA ALA A 39 -5.92 20.75 -15.94
C ALA A 39 -4.92 21.54 -15.08
N ALA A 40 -5.13 22.86 -14.95
CA ALA A 40 -4.31 23.71 -14.09
C ALA A 40 -4.43 23.32 -12.61
N ALA A 41 -5.62 22.92 -12.15
CA ALA A 41 -5.83 22.43 -10.78
C ALA A 41 -5.14 21.07 -10.54
N SER A 42 -5.13 20.16 -11.52
CA SER A 42 -4.40 18.89 -11.43
C SER A 42 -2.89 19.07 -11.43
N ASP A 43 -2.37 20.03 -12.20
CA ASP A 43 -0.94 20.36 -12.20
C ASP A 43 -0.53 20.98 -10.86
N GLN A 44 -1.38 21.83 -10.28
CA GLN A 44 -1.19 22.37 -8.95
C GLN A 44 -1.22 21.27 -7.87
N ALA A 45 -2.15 20.31 -7.95
CA ALA A 45 -2.20 19.17 -7.03
C ALA A 45 -0.96 18.27 -7.14
N THR A 46 -0.48 18.01 -8.36
CA THR A 46 0.72 17.19 -8.60
C THR A 46 1.97 17.87 -8.06
N SER A 47 2.11 19.18 -8.29
CA SER A 47 3.24 19.95 -7.76
C SER A 47 3.26 20.05 -6.22
N LEU A 48 2.09 20.02 -5.57
CA LEU A 48 1.98 19.94 -4.11
C LEU A 48 2.41 18.56 -3.59
N ILE A 49 2.03 17.48 -4.28
CA ILE A 49 2.46 16.11 -3.94
C ILE A 49 3.98 15.97 -4.10
N ASP A 50 4.57 16.53 -5.16
CA ASP A 50 6.03 16.53 -5.37
C ASP A 50 6.78 17.37 -4.33
N GLN A 51 6.20 18.49 -3.89
CA GLN A 51 6.73 19.27 -2.76
C GLN A 51 6.67 18.51 -1.44
N ILE A 52 5.61 17.73 -1.20
CA ILE A 52 5.49 16.87 -0.01
C ILE A 52 6.51 15.73 -0.07
N ASN A 53 6.67 15.07 -1.22
CA ASN A 53 7.64 14.00 -1.41
C ASN A 53 9.09 14.50 -1.29
N SER A 54 9.38 15.69 -1.83
CA SER A 54 10.71 16.30 -1.70
C SER A 54 10.99 16.81 -0.29
N LEU A 55 9.97 17.30 0.44
CA LEU A 55 10.11 17.65 1.86
C LEU A 55 10.28 16.40 2.73
N ALA A 56 9.56 15.31 2.45
CA ALA A 56 9.75 14.03 3.13
C ALA A 56 11.17 13.46 2.88
N ALA A 57 11.69 13.60 1.65
CA ALA A 57 13.06 13.22 1.32
C ALA A 57 14.12 14.16 1.95
N ALA A 58 13.83 15.47 2.09
CA ALA A 58 14.72 16.45 2.72
C ALA A 58 14.74 16.33 4.26
N VAL A 59 13.58 16.03 4.87
CA VAL A 59 13.48 15.60 6.28
C VAL A 59 14.10 14.21 6.47
N GLY A 60 14.11 13.40 5.40
CA GLY A 60 14.85 12.15 5.24
C GLY A 60 16.37 12.31 5.07
N GLY A 61 16.97 13.45 5.42
CA GLY A 61 18.41 13.63 5.60
C GLY A 61 19.00 12.83 6.78
N GLY A 62 18.34 11.75 7.19
CA GLY A 62 18.87 10.73 8.06
C GLY A 62 19.84 9.81 7.30
N PRO A 63 20.43 8.83 7.99
CA PRO A 63 21.27 7.84 7.34
C PRO A 63 20.52 7.21 6.16
N SER A 64 21.21 6.90 5.04
CA SER A 64 20.59 6.22 3.90
C SER A 64 19.70 5.06 4.36
N ASP A 65 18.61 4.73 3.66
CA ASP A 65 17.67 3.66 4.07
C ASP A 65 18.38 2.39 4.54
N PHE A 66 19.50 2.05 3.88
CA PHE A 66 20.39 1.00 4.31
C PHE A 66 20.98 1.21 5.71
N VAL A 67 21.59 2.36 5.99
CA VAL A 67 22.15 2.69 7.31
C VAL A 67 21.05 2.79 8.38
N TYR A 68 19.84 3.25 8.02
CA TYR A 68 18.68 3.23 8.94
C TYR A 68 18.26 1.79 9.29
N LEU A 69 18.09 0.92 8.29
CA LEU A 69 17.79 -0.50 8.50
C LEU A 69 18.92 -1.23 9.24
N LEU A 70 20.18 -0.88 8.95
CA LEU A 70 21.35 -1.41 9.64
C LEU A 70 21.38 -0.99 11.11
N ALA A 71 21.02 0.25 11.42
CA ALA A 71 20.92 0.73 12.79
C ALA A 71 19.83 -0.03 13.56
N ILE A 72 18.65 -0.24 12.97
CA ILE A 72 17.58 -1.07 13.56
C ILE A 72 18.05 -2.50 13.76
N PHE A 73 18.74 -3.09 12.78
CA PHE A 73 19.28 -4.44 12.86
C PHE A 73 20.27 -4.60 14.02
N ILE A 74 21.23 -3.69 14.15
CA ILE A 74 22.22 -3.70 15.23
C ILE A 74 21.53 -3.52 16.59
N LEU A 75 20.59 -2.58 16.68
CA LEU A 75 19.84 -2.35 17.92
C LEU A 75 19.00 -3.56 18.32
N ALA A 76 18.39 -4.25 17.36
CA ALA A 76 17.65 -5.49 17.58
C ALA A 76 18.55 -6.63 18.09
N ILE A 77 19.81 -6.73 17.63
CA ILE A 77 20.78 -7.68 18.17
C ILE A 77 21.06 -7.40 19.64
N PHE A 78 21.31 -6.14 20.01
CA PHE A 78 21.53 -5.77 21.42
C PHE A 78 20.32 -6.12 22.28
N VAL A 79 19.11 -5.76 21.85
CA VAL A 79 17.88 -6.09 22.57
C VAL A 79 17.71 -7.61 22.69
N GLY A 80 17.93 -8.37 21.62
CA GLY A 80 17.84 -9.83 21.62
C GLY A 80 18.83 -10.48 22.60
N TYR A 81 20.07 -10.00 22.63
CA TYR A 81 21.08 -10.47 23.58
C TYR A 81 20.63 -10.27 25.03
N TYR A 82 20.22 -9.05 25.40
CA TYR A 82 19.76 -8.76 26.77
C TYR A 82 18.52 -9.56 27.16
N VAL A 83 17.55 -9.71 26.25
CA VAL A 83 16.31 -10.47 26.49
C VAL A 83 16.60 -11.94 26.81
N VAL A 84 17.53 -12.58 26.09
CA VAL A 84 17.87 -13.99 26.32
C VAL A 84 18.76 -14.17 27.55
N TRP A 85 19.65 -13.22 27.86
CA TRP A 85 20.54 -13.30 29.02
C TRP A 85 19.81 -13.11 30.36
N SER A 86 18.67 -12.42 30.38
CA SER A 86 17.89 -12.16 31.60
C SER A 86 16.91 -13.27 32.01
N VAL A 87 17.08 -14.50 31.50
CA VAL A 87 16.18 -15.62 31.82
C VAL A 87 16.77 -16.56 32.88
N THR A 88 15.91 -17.17 33.69
CA THR A 88 16.32 -18.16 34.69
C THR A 88 16.84 -19.45 34.01
N PRO A 89 17.93 -20.08 34.49
CA PRO A 89 18.52 -21.26 33.83
C PRO A 89 17.56 -22.44 33.61
N ALA A 90 16.54 -22.58 34.46
CA ALA A 90 15.50 -23.60 34.31
C ALA A 90 14.62 -23.42 33.06
N LEU A 91 14.67 -22.26 32.42
CA LEU A 91 13.83 -21.88 31.28
C LEU A 91 14.58 -21.93 29.94
N HIS A 92 15.86 -22.31 29.88
CA HIS A 92 16.57 -22.39 28.60
C HIS A 92 15.91 -23.35 27.60
N THR A 93 15.42 -24.51 28.08
CA THR A 93 14.74 -25.49 27.20
C THR A 93 13.37 -24.98 26.70
N PRO A 94 12.48 -24.43 27.56
CA PRO A 94 11.30 -23.71 27.09
C PRO A 94 11.61 -22.53 26.16
N LEU A 95 12.66 -21.76 26.46
CA LEU A 95 13.05 -20.59 25.67
C LEU A 95 13.53 -21.00 24.27
N MET A 96 14.23 -22.12 24.15
CA MET A 96 14.61 -22.69 22.86
C MET A 96 13.38 -23.04 22.00
N SER A 97 12.30 -23.51 22.62
CA SER A 97 11.03 -23.77 21.93
C SER A 97 10.32 -22.47 21.50
N VAL A 98 10.37 -21.43 22.34
CA VAL A 98 9.81 -20.11 22.01
C VAL A 98 10.56 -19.46 20.85
N THR A 99 11.90 -19.51 20.84
CA THR A 99 12.68 -18.92 19.75
C THR A 99 12.44 -19.65 18.42
N ASN A 100 12.17 -20.96 18.45
CA ASN A 100 11.73 -21.70 17.26
C ASN A 100 10.40 -21.16 16.72
N ALA A 101 9.43 -20.89 17.60
CA ALA A 101 8.15 -20.28 17.21
C ALA A 101 8.34 -18.85 16.65
N ILE A 102 9.15 -18.00 17.30
CA ILE A 102 9.42 -16.62 16.88
C ILE A 102 10.12 -16.58 15.51
N SER A 103 10.98 -17.54 15.20
CA SER A 103 11.66 -17.64 13.89
C SER A 103 10.67 -17.73 12.72
N SER A 104 9.41 -18.09 12.99
CA SER A 104 8.35 -18.19 11.98
C SER A 104 7.87 -16.84 11.42
N VAL A 105 8.52 -15.72 11.77
CA VAL A 105 8.31 -14.40 11.12
C VAL A 105 8.46 -14.46 9.58
N VAL A 106 9.14 -15.50 9.07
CA VAL A 106 9.24 -15.83 7.64
C VAL A 106 7.87 -15.90 6.95
N ILE A 107 6.76 -16.16 7.67
CA ILE A 107 5.41 -16.13 7.10
C ILE A 107 5.07 -14.80 6.43
N VAL A 108 5.60 -13.67 6.93
CA VAL A 108 5.38 -12.35 6.33
C VAL A 108 5.95 -12.29 4.92
N GLY A 109 7.16 -12.82 4.72
CA GLY A 109 7.78 -12.92 3.40
C GLY A 109 7.02 -13.89 2.47
N ALA A 110 6.52 -15.00 3.01
CA ALA A 110 5.73 -15.96 2.25
C ALA A 110 4.41 -15.36 1.74
N LEU A 111 3.71 -14.57 2.58
CA LEU A 111 2.49 -13.87 2.19
C LEU A 111 2.74 -12.82 1.10
N ILE A 112 3.84 -12.07 1.21
CA ILE A 112 4.25 -11.12 0.15
C ILE A 112 4.52 -11.88 -1.15
N ALA A 113 5.21 -13.01 -1.10
CA ALA A 113 5.52 -13.82 -2.28
C ALA A 113 4.26 -14.39 -2.98
N VAL A 114 3.24 -14.78 -2.21
CA VAL A 114 1.93 -15.20 -2.76
C VAL A 114 1.16 -14.01 -3.35
N GLY A 115 1.22 -12.85 -2.69
CA GLY A 115 0.51 -11.64 -3.09
C GLY A 115 1.16 -10.83 -4.22
N ALA A 116 2.45 -11.07 -4.51
CA ALA A 116 3.21 -10.33 -5.52
C ALA A 116 2.79 -10.59 -6.98
N ASP A 117 1.87 -11.54 -7.21
CA ASP A 117 1.38 -11.91 -8.55
C ASP A 117 0.41 -10.87 -9.17
N LEU A 118 0.38 -9.64 -8.68
CA LEU A 118 -0.34 -8.53 -9.33
C LEU A 118 0.54 -7.72 -10.30
N ALA A 119 1.87 -7.82 -10.23
CA ALA A 119 2.74 -6.81 -10.85
C ALA A 119 3.57 -7.24 -12.09
N ALA A 120 4.03 -8.48 -12.27
CA ALA A 120 4.88 -8.78 -13.44
C ALA A 120 5.08 -10.27 -13.77
N SER A 121 4.77 -10.61 -15.03
CA SER A 121 5.45 -11.55 -15.92
C SER A 121 5.42 -13.07 -15.63
N ALA A 122 4.89 -13.81 -16.61
CA ALA A 122 5.24 -15.15 -17.17
C ALA A 122 5.64 -16.36 -16.27
N ALA A 123 5.94 -16.18 -14.98
CA ALA A 123 6.32 -17.20 -14.02
C ALA A 123 5.30 -17.36 -12.87
N GLY A 124 4.14 -16.70 -12.94
CA GLY A 124 3.14 -16.60 -11.87
C GLY A 124 2.67 -17.94 -11.29
N GLY A 125 2.76 -19.04 -12.05
CA GLY A 125 2.47 -20.37 -11.54
C GLY A 125 3.45 -20.86 -10.47
N ILE A 126 4.76 -20.67 -10.66
CA ILE A 126 5.78 -21.18 -9.73
C ILE A 126 5.81 -20.35 -8.45
N SER A 127 5.69 -19.02 -8.57
CA SER A 127 5.65 -18.11 -7.41
C SER A 127 4.45 -18.37 -6.51
N LYS A 128 3.26 -18.62 -7.07
CA LYS A 128 2.08 -19.00 -6.28
C LYS A 128 2.24 -20.35 -5.59
N VAL A 129 2.71 -21.37 -6.30
CA VAL A 129 2.88 -22.71 -5.73
C VAL A 129 3.95 -22.70 -4.64
N ALA A 130 5.09 -22.02 -4.89
CA ALA A 130 6.17 -21.88 -3.92
C ALA A 130 5.74 -21.05 -2.70
N GLY A 131 5.02 -19.95 -2.92
CA GLY A 131 4.47 -19.13 -1.84
C GLY A 131 3.43 -19.89 -1.01
N PHE A 132 2.55 -20.67 -1.65
CA PHE A 132 1.57 -21.51 -0.96
C PHE A 132 2.26 -22.59 -0.10
N LEU A 133 3.29 -23.25 -0.64
CA LEU A 133 4.13 -24.17 0.13
C LEU A 133 4.83 -23.46 1.29
N ALA A 134 5.38 -22.29 1.06
CA ALA A 134 6.06 -21.50 2.09
C ALA A 134 5.11 -21.09 3.23
N VAL A 135 3.88 -20.66 2.93
CA VAL A 135 2.86 -20.35 3.94
C VAL A 135 2.45 -21.61 4.73
N THR A 136 2.30 -22.75 4.05
CA THR A 136 1.95 -24.03 4.69
C THR A 136 3.06 -24.46 5.66
N LEU A 137 4.32 -24.45 5.22
CA LEU A 137 5.47 -24.81 6.04
C LEU A 137 5.68 -23.83 7.20
N ALA A 138 5.52 -22.53 6.96
CA ALA A 138 5.60 -21.52 8.01
C ALA A 138 4.50 -21.73 9.07
N SER A 139 3.28 -22.06 8.64
CA SER A 139 2.17 -22.35 9.55
C SER A 139 2.45 -23.56 10.45
N VAL A 140 3.05 -24.63 9.92
CA VAL A 140 3.47 -25.79 10.73
C VAL A 140 4.50 -25.38 11.78
N ASN A 141 5.46 -24.51 11.45
CA ASN A 141 6.46 -24.03 12.40
C ASN A 141 5.84 -23.16 13.50
N ILE A 142 4.89 -22.28 13.15
CA ILE A 142 4.12 -21.46 14.11
C ILE A 142 3.38 -22.38 15.09
N PHE A 143 2.48 -23.22 14.58
CA PHE A 143 1.61 -24.03 15.43
C PHE A 143 2.41 -25.09 16.21
N GLY A 144 3.38 -25.74 15.57
CA GLY A 144 4.27 -26.71 16.21
C GLY A 144 5.10 -26.08 17.32
N GLY A 145 5.73 -24.93 17.06
CA GLY A 145 6.54 -24.21 18.04
C GLY A 145 5.72 -23.78 19.26
N PHE A 146 4.52 -23.23 19.07
CA PHE A 146 3.68 -22.80 20.20
C PHE A 146 3.07 -23.96 20.99
N LEU A 147 2.67 -25.06 20.33
CA LEU A 147 2.08 -26.22 21.01
C LEU A 147 3.11 -26.95 21.88
N VAL A 148 4.34 -27.14 21.37
CA VAL A 148 5.43 -27.76 22.14
C VAL A 148 5.82 -26.86 23.33
N THR A 149 5.93 -25.55 23.10
CA THR A 149 6.22 -24.58 24.17
C THR A 149 5.18 -24.65 25.28
N GLN A 150 3.88 -24.70 24.93
CA GLN A 150 2.81 -24.82 25.91
C GLN A 150 2.88 -26.12 26.71
N ARG A 151 3.20 -27.26 26.08
CA ARG A 151 3.42 -28.52 26.80
C ARG A 151 4.64 -28.45 27.72
N MET A 152 5.72 -27.78 27.30
CA MET A 152 6.91 -27.58 28.13
C MET A 152 6.62 -26.70 29.34
N LEU A 153 5.91 -25.58 29.16
CA LEU A 153 5.55 -24.66 30.24
C LEU A 153 4.47 -25.23 31.17
N ALA A 154 3.56 -26.07 30.66
CA ALA A 154 2.56 -26.76 31.47
C ALA A 154 3.17 -27.71 32.50
N MET A 155 4.37 -28.24 32.26
CA MET A 155 5.09 -29.09 33.22
C MET A 155 5.64 -28.33 34.43
N TYR A 156 5.74 -26.99 34.35
CA TYR A 156 6.13 -26.13 35.47
C TYR A 156 4.93 -25.62 36.28
N LYS A 157 3.70 -25.87 35.84
CA LYS A 157 2.49 -25.59 36.64
C LYS A 157 2.29 -26.70 37.67
N LYS A 158 2.27 -26.32 38.96
CA LYS A 158 1.97 -27.25 40.06
C LYS A 158 0.55 -27.80 39.85
N LYS A 159 0.39 -29.13 39.88
CA LYS A 159 -0.89 -29.82 39.73
C LYS A 159 -1.80 -29.43 40.90
N GLY A 160 -2.73 -28.48 40.69
CA GLY A 160 -3.78 -28.11 41.66
C GLY A 160 -3.81 -26.67 42.17
N ALA A 161 -3.63 -25.65 41.31
CA ALA A 161 -4.09 -24.29 41.56
C ALA A 161 -4.69 -23.70 40.26
#